data_AF-A0A925AFF8-F1
#
_entry.id   AF-A0A925AFF8-F1
#
_cell.length_a   1.000
_cell.length_b   1.000
_cell.length_c   1.000
_cell.angle_alpha   90.00
_cell.angle_beta   90.00
_cell.angle_gamma   90.00
#
_symmetry.space_group_name_H-M   'P 1'
#
loop_
_entity.id
_entity.type
_entity.pdbx_description
1 polymer ?
#
loop_
_entity_poly.entity_id
_entity_poly.type
_entity_poly.pdbx_seq_one_letter_code
_entity_poly.pdbx_strand_id
1 'polypeptide(L)'
;MRFVPALVVVCLGSLFSARADEVAMLPIGDPARAFITASGNAGEFIDCRDVSGKGPVSFEAMIGELAKADVVLIGEHHTNIAGHRVEHRIFEALAETGRPLILGMEFFESQDDGALGRYVAGTIDLKEMLVETNWYGPGGTNYNFNYYRPMVEKAREKKFAVHGVNVPRELLRSVSKKGYADVEADQARLIPDPGAVNEKHRYVIDRMMSGMAATMPSMFDSMYRGQTMWDSAMAASVLRLREAAGPTKPIIVVIVGVGHVGHGLGIPARLRAADPALEVRVVAPVLAEKPEDDARVHPGVVLKETGTFSRGFADYVCVLPDTDGELAYPQFGLRLAKGAATASPASPASPGSGGSGASQGTSDSPALPGVELAVVTPGGIAERAGLRKGDRLVSIDGAAVTSVDEGAILLSGLGWDDVSQFRVIRGGGAGASGAIESVVAVAVLPPTDGDDDWLKSRAESSLLDSFDPTGQQAYTKPGKDKPKGIHSRLVTFDKKPVRIDVMNGTVLMQSWKLDDTGRPTLGIFPIAAADGAVRVQLTRDETGKVTGQKRWNGMGEEVGLPSVKK
;
A
#
# COMPACT_ATOMS: atom_id res chain seq x y z
N MET A 1 34.07 20.19 -5.61
CA MET A 1 32.68 19.74 -5.37
C MET A 1 32.52 18.36 -5.97
N ARG A 2 32.18 17.33 -5.19
CA ARG A 2 31.92 15.98 -5.69
C ARG A 2 30.43 15.70 -5.57
N PHE A 3 29.75 15.51 -6.70
CA PHE A 3 28.38 15.00 -6.71
C PHE A 3 28.38 13.58 -6.15
N VAL A 4 27.65 13.36 -5.06
CA VAL A 4 27.29 12.02 -4.60
C VAL A 4 25.93 11.71 -5.22
N PRO A 5 25.82 10.76 -6.17
CA PRO A 5 24.53 10.34 -6.66
C PRO A 5 23.83 9.60 -5.51
N ALA A 6 22.79 10.21 -4.95
CA ALA A 6 21.84 9.47 -4.14
C ALA A 6 21.24 8.39 -5.05
N LEU A 7 21.24 7.13 -4.58
CA LEU A 7 20.57 6.04 -5.27
C LEU A 7 19.07 6.33 -5.22
N VAL A 8 18.54 6.94 -6.29
CA VAL A 8 17.11 7.15 -6.45
C VAL A 8 16.51 5.77 -6.68
N VAL A 9 15.89 5.22 -5.63
CA VAL A 9 14.86 4.19 -5.81
C VAL A 9 13.70 4.89 -6.50
N VAL A 10 13.72 4.87 -7.83
CA VAL A 10 12.65 5.43 -8.64
C VAL A 10 11.40 4.60 -8.34
N CYS A 11 10.34 5.26 -7.90
CA CYS A 11 9.01 4.65 -7.93
C CYS A 11 8.62 4.53 -9.42
N LEU A 12 8.98 3.40 -10.04
CA LEU A 12 8.62 3.02 -11.41
C LEU A 12 7.13 2.60 -11.49
N GLY A 13 6.24 3.42 -10.91
CA GLY A 13 4.81 3.14 -10.85
C GLY A 13 4.01 3.66 -12.04
N SER A 14 4.61 4.48 -12.93
CA SER A 14 3.82 5.22 -13.93
C SER A 14 4.56 5.66 -15.21
N LEU A 15 5.83 5.26 -15.40
CA LEU A 15 6.55 5.46 -16.67
C LEU A 15 7.31 4.19 -17.02
N PHE A 16 7.01 3.62 -18.19
CA PHE A 16 7.53 2.35 -18.69
C PHE A 16 7.10 1.11 -17.89
N SER A 17 5.82 0.75 -17.97
CA SER A 17 5.40 -0.65 -17.87
C SER A 17 5.11 -1.18 -19.27
N ALA A 18 5.90 -2.13 -19.75
CA ALA A 18 5.35 -3.19 -20.57
C ALA A 18 4.21 -3.83 -19.75
N ARG A 19 3.08 -4.14 -20.38
CA ARG A 19 2.02 -4.84 -19.66
C ARG A 19 2.54 -6.24 -19.28
N ALA A 20 2.09 -6.77 -18.14
CA ALA A 20 2.63 -8.02 -17.58
C ALA A 20 2.28 -9.25 -18.43
N ASP A 21 1.21 -9.14 -19.22
CA ASP A 21 0.77 -10.07 -20.28
C ASP A 21 1.85 -10.31 -21.36
N GLU A 22 2.54 -9.28 -21.87
CA GLU A 22 3.58 -9.38 -22.90
C GLU A 22 4.73 -10.27 -22.42
N VAL A 23 5.08 -10.18 -21.13
CA VAL A 23 6.12 -11.00 -20.53
C VAL A 23 5.63 -12.42 -20.36
N ALA A 24 4.43 -12.62 -19.80
CA ALA A 24 3.85 -13.95 -19.63
C ALA A 24 3.64 -14.70 -20.96
N MET A 25 3.47 -13.98 -22.07
CA MET A 25 3.35 -14.52 -23.42
C MET A 25 4.68 -14.95 -24.08
N LEU A 26 5.84 -14.66 -23.48
CA LEU A 26 7.12 -15.03 -24.08
C LEU A 26 7.26 -16.56 -24.20
N PRO A 27 7.71 -17.10 -25.36
CA PRO A 27 7.89 -18.54 -25.57
C PRO A 27 9.19 -19.04 -24.93
N ILE A 28 9.27 -18.87 -23.60
CA ILE A 28 10.43 -19.07 -22.74
C ILE A 28 10.02 -19.94 -21.54
N GLY A 29 11.00 -20.62 -20.93
CA GLY A 29 10.82 -21.52 -19.81
C GLY A 29 10.97 -22.98 -20.22
N ASP A 30 10.12 -23.86 -19.69
CA ASP A 30 10.09 -25.29 -20.01
C ASP A 30 9.83 -25.53 -21.51
N PRO A 31 10.79 -26.08 -22.28
CA PRO A 31 10.63 -26.30 -23.72
C PRO A 31 9.43 -27.17 -24.11
N ALA A 32 8.94 -28.05 -23.22
CA ALA A 32 7.80 -28.92 -23.50
C ALA A 32 6.47 -28.14 -23.62
N ARG A 33 6.41 -26.91 -23.08
CA ARG A 33 5.18 -26.11 -22.98
C ARG A 33 5.35 -24.62 -23.27
N ALA A 34 6.57 -24.12 -23.44
CA ALA A 34 6.88 -22.73 -23.76
C ALA A 34 6.20 -22.20 -25.04
N PHE A 35 6.00 -23.06 -26.05
CA PHE A 35 5.35 -22.69 -27.31
C PHE A 35 3.83 -22.97 -27.32
N ILE A 36 3.25 -23.37 -26.18
CA ILE A 36 1.82 -23.67 -26.06
C ILE A 36 1.15 -22.53 -25.27
N THR A 37 0.37 -21.72 -25.95
CA THR A 37 -0.44 -20.66 -25.33
C THR A 37 -1.61 -21.25 -24.55
N ALA A 38 -2.00 -20.59 -23.47
CA ALA A 38 -3.27 -20.80 -22.79
C ALA A 38 -3.94 -19.45 -22.52
N SER A 39 -5.24 -19.49 -22.23
CA SER A 39 -5.99 -18.35 -21.71
C SER A 39 -6.94 -18.82 -20.61
N GLY A 40 -7.36 -17.87 -19.78
CA GLY A 40 -8.37 -18.06 -18.73
C GLY A 40 -9.10 -16.74 -18.46
N ASN A 41 -10.29 -16.83 -17.88
CA ASN A 41 -11.04 -15.66 -17.42
C ASN A 41 -10.52 -15.20 -16.05
N ALA A 42 -10.69 -13.92 -15.69
CA ALA A 42 -10.42 -13.43 -14.35
C ALA A 42 -11.09 -14.32 -13.26
N GLY A 43 -10.31 -14.72 -12.26
CA GLY A 43 -10.70 -15.65 -11.19
C GLY A 43 -10.45 -17.14 -11.48
N GLU A 44 -9.99 -17.50 -12.69
CA GLU A 44 -9.68 -18.89 -13.05
C GLU A 44 -8.21 -19.26 -12.80
N PHE A 45 -7.96 -20.53 -12.47
CA PHE A 45 -6.64 -21.14 -12.39
C PHE A 45 -6.44 -22.07 -13.58
N ILE A 46 -5.28 -22.01 -14.24
CA ILE A 46 -4.92 -22.88 -15.37
C ILE A 46 -3.73 -23.75 -14.97
N ASP A 47 -3.85 -25.08 -15.11
CA ASP A 47 -2.70 -26.00 -15.00
C ASP A 47 -1.90 -25.97 -16.30
N CYS A 48 -0.75 -25.30 -16.28
CA CYS A 48 0.13 -25.15 -17.44
C CYS A 48 0.83 -26.46 -17.81
N ARG A 49 0.93 -27.42 -16.86
CA ARG A 49 1.55 -28.74 -17.07
C ARG A 49 0.65 -29.67 -17.88
N ASP A 50 -0.69 -29.53 -17.79
CA ASP A 50 -1.62 -30.32 -18.60
C ASP A 50 -1.72 -29.78 -20.05
N VAL A 51 -0.72 -30.12 -20.86
CA VAL A 51 -0.64 -29.77 -22.29
C VAL A 51 -1.78 -30.34 -23.15
N SER A 52 -2.68 -31.19 -22.60
CA SER A 52 -3.88 -31.65 -23.32
C SER A 52 -5.00 -30.59 -23.41
N GLY A 53 -4.88 -29.48 -22.67
CA GLY A 53 -5.72 -28.30 -22.89
C GLY A 53 -7.14 -28.37 -22.30
N LYS A 54 -7.34 -29.09 -21.20
CA LYS A 54 -8.67 -29.33 -20.57
C LYS A 54 -9.37 -28.09 -19.95
N GLY A 55 -8.92 -26.88 -20.25
CA GLY A 55 -9.43 -25.64 -19.66
C GLY A 55 -8.94 -25.39 -18.23
N PRO A 56 -9.69 -24.60 -17.43
CA PRO A 56 -9.34 -24.30 -16.05
C PRO A 56 -9.32 -25.52 -15.12
N VAL A 57 -8.46 -25.46 -14.10
CA VAL A 57 -8.38 -26.42 -13.00
C VAL A 57 -9.13 -25.88 -11.79
N SER A 58 -9.87 -26.74 -11.07
CA SER A 58 -10.46 -26.39 -9.78
C SER A 58 -9.38 -26.08 -8.75
N PHE A 59 -9.63 -25.09 -7.89
CA PHE A 59 -8.72 -24.68 -6.82
C PHE A 59 -8.29 -25.88 -5.94
N GLU A 60 -9.24 -26.76 -5.60
CA GLU A 60 -9.01 -27.92 -4.72
C GLU A 60 -8.05 -28.95 -5.36
N ALA A 61 -8.16 -29.16 -6.67
CA ALA A 61 -7.24 -30.03 -7.42
C ALA A 61 -5.83 -29.42 -7.53
N MET A 62 -5.73 -28.10 -7.73
CA MET A 62 -4.45 -27.39 -7.69
C MET A 62 -3.78 -27.53 -6.31
N ILE A 63 -4.53 -27.29 -5.22
CA ILE A 63 -4.01 -27.45 -3.84
C ILE A 63 -3.57 -28.89 -3.58
N GLY A 64 -4.35 -29.90 -4.00
CA GLY A 64 -3.98 -31.31 -3.86
C GLY A 64 -2.70 -31.71 -4.60
N GLU A 65 -2.31 -30.97 -5.64
CA GLU A 65 -1.02 -31.12 -6.34
C GLU A 65 0.10 -30.30 -5.70
N LEU A 66 -0.18 -29.08 -5.26
CA LEU A 66 0.80 -28.23 -4.54
C LEU A 66 1.21 -28.84 -3.19
N ALA A 67 0.31 -29.54 -2.50
CA ALA A 67 0.58 -30.25 -1.25
C ALA A 67 1.69 -31.32 -1.35
N LYS A 68 1.95 -31.82 -2.56
CA LYS A 68 2.96 -32.84 -2.87
C LYS A 68 4.36 -32.23 -3.10
N ALA A 69 4.45 -30.91 -3.29
CA ALA A 69 5.70 -30.20 -3.53
C ALA A 69 6.57 -30.11 -2.27
N ASP A 70 7.89 -29.99 -2.43
CA ASP A 70 8.79 -29.57 -1.34
C ASP A 70 8.78 -28.03 -1.20
N VAL A 71 8.68 -27.32 -2.33
CA VAL A 71 8.69 -25.86 -2.38
C VAL A 71 7.57 -25.38 -3.31
N VAL A 72 6.72 -24.48 -2.80
CA VAL A 72 5.70 -23.78 -3.57
C VAL A 72 6.11 -22.30 -3.65
N LEU A 73 6.48 -21.85 -4.84
CA LEU A 73 6.84 -20.47 -5.10
C LEU A 73 5.61 -19.77 -5.67
N ILE A 74 5.09 -18.76 -4.97
CA ILE A 74 3.96 -17.95 -5.42
C ILE A 74 4.52 -16.60 -5.85
N GLY A 75 4.52 -16.39 -7.17
CA GLY A 75 4.84 -15.12 -7.79
C GLY A 75 3.75 -14.09 -7.49
N GLU A 76 4.11 -12.82 -7.35
CA GLU A 76 3.13 -11.76 -7.07
C GLU A 76 3.44 -10.43 -7.79
N HIS A 77 2.44 -9.55 -7.79
CA HIS A 77 2.59 -8.14 -8.14
C HIS A 77 2.38 -7.33 -6.86
N HIS A 78 3.44 -6.73 -6.32
CA HIS A 78 3.58 -6.18 -4.94
C HIS A 78 2.49 -5.26 -4.37
N THR A 79 1.56 -4.77 -5.20
CA THR A 79 0.44 -3.91 -4.81
C THR A 79 -0.92 -4.37 -5.35
N ASN A 80 -1.02 -5.54 -5.98
CA ASN A 80 -2.29 -6.07 -6.50
C ASN A 80 -3.01 -6.90 -5.42
N ILE A 81 -4.06 -6.32 -4.82
CA ILE A 81 -4.79 -6.96 -3.70
C ILE A 81 -5.49 -8.26 -4.10
N ALA A 82 -5.84 -8.47 -5.36
CA ALA A 82 -6.42 -9.74 -5.82
C ALA A 82 -5.37 -10.86 -5.77
N GLY A 83 -4.12 -10.56 -6.13
CA GLY A 83 -2.95 -11.44 -5.94
C GLY A 83 -2.77 -11.83 -4.47
N HIS A 84 -2.64 -10.83 -3.59
CA HIS A 84 -2.49 -11.05 -2.13
C HIS A 84 -3.61 -11.90 -1.51
N ARG A 85 -4.85 -11.73 -1.98
CA ARG A 85 -5.99 -12.58 -1.57
C ARG A 85 -5.85 -14.02 -2.07
N VAL A 86 -5.36 -14.23 -3.28
CA VAL A 86 -5.08 -15.57 -3.84
C VAL A 86 -3.92 -16.25 -3.12
N GLU A 87 -2.81 -15.53 -2.88
CA GLU A 87 -1.67 -16.01 -2.09
C GLU A 87 -2.11 -16.49 -0.71
N HIS A 88 -2.89 -15.65 0.00
CA HIS A 88 -3.44 -16.00 1.31
C HIS A 88 -4.34 -17.24 1.25
N ARG A 89 -5.24 -17.33 0.27
CA ARG A 89 -6.12 -18.49 0.08
C ARG A 89 -5.34 -19.77 -0.21
N ILE A 90 -4.27 -19.70 -1.02
CA ILE A 90 -3.39 -20.84 -1.30
C ILE A 90 -2.66 -21.28 -0.02
N PHE A 91 -2.09 -20.34 0.74
CA PHE A 91 -1.39 -20.64 1.98
C PHE A 91 -2.31 -21.26 3.05
N GLU A 92 -3.53 -20.73 3.20
CA GLU A 92 -4.54 -21.30 4.11
C GLU A 92 -4.98 -22.69 3.68
N ALA A 93 -5.30 -22.90 2.40
CA ALA A 93 -5.71 -24.22 1.90
C ALA A 93 -4.58 -25.26 2.00
N LEU A 94 -3.31 -24.87 1.82
CA LEU A 94 -2.16 -25.72 2.09
C LEU A 94 -2.02 -26.05 3.58
N ALA A 95 -2.31 -25.11 4.48
CA ALA A 95 -2.27 -25.32 5.94
C ALA A 95 -3.27 -26.39 6.39
N GLU A 96 -4.42 -26.47 5.72
CA GLU A 96 -5.49 -27.43 5.99
C GLU A 96 -5.17 -28.86 5.50
N THR A 97 -4.13 -29.05 4.66
CA THR A 97 -3.69 -30.39 4.22
C THR A 97 -3.01 -31.22 5.33
N GLY A 98 -2.67 -30.60 6.46
CA GLY A 98 -2.06 -31.26 7.62
C GLY A 98 -0.54 -31.48 7.51
N ARG A 99 0.10 -31.17 6.37
CA ARG A 99 1.57 -31.11 6.28
C ARG A 99 2.05 -29.77 6.88
N PRO A 100 3.06 -29.75 7.77
CA PRO A 100 3.58 -28.50 8.31
C PRO A 100 4.07 -27.56 7.20
N LEU A 101 3.90 -26.25 7.37
CA LEU A 101 4.38 -25.24 6.44
C LEU A 101 5.52 -24.41 7.04
N ILE A 102 6.34 -23.85 6.16
CA ILE A 102 7.19 -22.68 6.43
C ILE A 102 6.76 -21.58 5.45
N LEU A 103 6.53 -20.36 5.94
CA LEU A 103 6.26 -19.18 5.12
C LEU A 103 7.55 -18.40 4.90
N GLY A 104 8.09 -18.45 3.68
CA GLY A 104 9.19 -17.60 3.23
C GLY A 104 8.65 -16.31 2.58
N MET A 105 9.29 -15.17 2.85
CA MET A 105 8.86 -13.89 2.28
C MET A 105 10.06 -13.07 1.79
N GLU A 106 9.97 -12.51 0.57
CA GLU A 106 11.03 -11.71 -0.06
C GLU A 106 11.38 -10.43 0.70
N PHE A 107 10.39 -9.79 1.33
CA PHE A 107 10.53 -8.45 1.91
C PHE A 107 11.28 -8.43 3.25
N PHE A 108 11.31 -9.59 3.92
CA PHE A 108 12.08 -9.82 5.13
C PHE A 108 13.47 -10.37 4.78
N GLU A 109 14.47 -9.93 5.53
CA GLU A 109 15.85 -10.40 5.45
C GLU A 109 16.03 -11.58 6.42
N SER A 110 16.93 -12.52 6.15
CA SER A 110 17.16 -13.69 7.01
C SER A 110 17.68 -13.37 8.43
N GLN A 111 17.98 -12.10 8.72
CA GLN A 111 18.27 -11.61 10.07
C GLN A 111 16.99 -11.28 10.88
N ASP A 112 15.86 -11.09 10.20
CA ASP A 112 14.55 -10.75 10.78
C ASP A 112 13.87 -11.97 11.45
N ASP A 113 14.32 -13.18 11.11
CA ASP A 113 13.81 -14.48 11.59
C ASP A 113 13.65 -14.52 13.13
N GLY A 114 14.52 -13.84 13.88
CA GLY A 114 14.43 -13.75 15.34
C GLY A 114 13.20 -12.97 15.83
N ALA A 115 12.83 -11.88 15.16
CA ALA A 115 11.64 -11.08 15.46
C ALA A 115 10.37 -11.79 14.96
N LEU A 116 10.41 -12.31 13.74
CA LEU A 116 9.34 -13.11 13.14
C LEU A 116 8.97 -14.32 14.02
N GLY A 117 9.98 -15.05 14.51
CA GLY A 117 9.78 -16.16 15.44
C GLY A 117 9.14 -15.77 16.77
N ARG A 118 9.55 -14.63 17.37
CA ARG A 118 8.93 -14.09 18.60
C ARG A 118 7.47 -13.67 18.36
N TYR A 119 7.17 -13.08 17.21
CA TYR A 119 5.83 -12.67 16.84
C TYR A 119 4.89 -13.88 16.65
N VAL A 120 5.35 -14.90 15.91
CA VAL A 120 4.65 -16.18 15.73
C VAL A 120 4.43 -16.89 17.07
N ALA A 121 5.43 -16.88 17.96
CA ALA A 121 5.29 -17.41 19.32
C ALA A 121 4.21 -16.65 20.12
N GLY A 122 4.08 -15.34 19.90
CA GLY A 122 3.20 -14.42 20.64
C GLY A 122 3.92 -13.70 21.78
N THR A 123 5.25 -13.64 21.73
CA THR A 123 6.11 -12.96 22.73
C THR A 123 6.21 -11.46 22.49
N ILE A 124 6.08 -11.02 21.23
CA ILE A 124 6.00 -9.62 20.83
C ILE A 124 4.74 -9.37 20.01
N ASP A 125 4.26 -8.13 19.96
CA ASP A 125 3.13 -7.71 19.15
C ASP A 125 3.52 -7.35 17.71
N LEU A 126 2.52 -6.94 16.90
CA LEU A 126 2.73 -6.60 15.49
C LEU A 126 3.55 -5.31 15.32
N LYS A 127 3.38 -4.32 16.20
CA LYS A 127 4.14 -3.07 16.15
C LYS A 127 5.60 -3.35 16.47
N GLU A 128 5.86 -4.12 17.52
CA GLU A 128 7.21 -4.53 17.92
C GLU A 128 7.91 -5.30 16.79
N MET A 129 7.23 -6.27 16.17
CA MET A 129 7.78 -6.99 15.01
C MET A 129 8.15 -6.05 13.86
N LEU A 130 7.24 -5.19 13.42
CA LEU A 130 7.47 -4.28 12.29
C LEU A 130 8.61 -3.26 12.54
N VAL A 131 8.84 -2.89 13.81
CA VAL A 131 9.98 -2.06 14.22
C VAL A 131 11.27 -2.87 14.22
N GLU A 132 11.29 -4.06 14.83
CA GLU A 132 12.49 -4.91 14.90
C GLU A 132 12.98 -5.38 13.53
N THR A 133 12.07 -5.68 12.59
CA THR A 133 12.42 -6.02 11.20
C THR A 133 12.63 -4.79 10.30
N ASN A 134 12.57 -3.56 10.86
CA ASN A 134 12.72 -2.30 10.13
C ASN A 134 11.79 -2.23 8.88
N TRP A 135 10.56 -2.76 8.96
CA TRP A 135 9.70 -2.96 7.77
C TRP A 135 9.47 -1.65 7.01
N TYR A 136 9.02 -0.60 7.72
CA TYR A 136 8.83 0.74 7.17
C TYR A 136 10.04 1.67 7.34
N GLY A 137 11.10 1.16 7.96
CA GLY A 137 12.22 1.96 8.42
C GLY A 137 13.21 2.29 7.30
N PRO A 138 14.28 3.05 7.63
CA PRO A 138 15.23 3.57 6.65
C PRO A 138 15.95 2.53 5.78
N GLY A 139 15.35 2.18 4.64
CA GLY A 139 15.87 1.19 3.70
C GLY A 139 15.27 -0.21 3.85
N GLY A 140 14.17 -0.33 4.61
CA GLY A 140 13.25 -1.47 4.55
C GLY A 140 12.39 -1.44 3.28
N THR A 141 11.17 -1.95 3.37
CA THR A 141 10.20 -1.99 2.28
C THR A 141 9.26 -0.78 2.29
N ASN A 142 8.70 -0.46 1.12
CA ASN A 142 7.73 0.64 0.96
C ASN A 142 6.28 0.13 0.83
N TYR A 143 6.05 -1.20 0.94
CA TYR A 143 4.71 -1.78 0.81
C TYR A 143 3.93 -1.72 2.12
N ASN A 144 2.61 -1.53 2.03
CA ASN A 144 1.75 -1.63 3.21
C ASN A 144 1.73 -3.09 3.68
N PHE A 145 2.14 -3.34 4.93
CA PHE A 145 2.15 -4.67 5.52
C PHE A 145 0.78 -5.38 5.47
N ASN A 146 -0.33 -4.64 5.41
CA ASN A 146 -1.67 -5.22 5.33
C ASN A 146 -1.91 -6.07 4.06
N TYR A 147 -1.12 -5.91 2.99
CA TYR A 147 -1.09 -6.88 1.88
C TYR A 147 -0.73 -8.30 2.36
N TYR A 148 0.33 -8.40 3.18
CA TYR A 148 0.91 -9.67 3.64
C TYR A 148 0.36 -10.14 5.00
N ARG A 149 -0.20 -9.23 5.80
CA ARG A 149 -0.66 -9.48 7.17
C ARG A 149 -1.56 -10.71 7.32
N PRO A 150 -2.55 -10.98 6.45
CA PRO A 150 -3.41 -12.16 6.58
C PRO A 150 -2.62 -13.48 6.58
N MET A 151 -1.57 -13.59 5.75
CA MET A 151 -0.70 -14.77 5.72
C MET A 151 0.16 -14.88 6.98
N VAL A 152 0.72 -13.77 7.45
CA VAL A 152 1.60 -13.76 8.63
C VAL A 152 0.81 -14.03 9.92
N GLU A 153 -0.42 -13.50 10.05
CA GLU A 153 -1.33 -13.83 11.16
C GLU A 153 -1.82 -15.29 11.07
N LYS A 154 -2.06 -15.85 9.87
CA LYS A 154 -2.39 -17.27 9.68
C LYS A 154 -1.24 -18.20 10.09
N ALA A 155 0.00 -17.85 9.73
CA ALA A 155 1.18 -18.58 10.18
C ALA A 155 1.31 -18.55 11.71
N ARG A 156 1.05 -17.39 12.34
CA ARG A 156 1.00 -17.22 13.81
C ARG A 156 -0.11 -18.03 14.49
N GLU A 157 -1.30 -18.10 13.88
CA GLU A 157 -2.42 -18.95 14.32
C GLU A 157 -2.02 -20.44 14.33
N LYS A 158 -1.46 -20.91 13.21
CA LYS A 158 -1.06 -22.33 13.04
C LYS A 158 0.31 -22.69 13.64
N LYS A 159 1.03 -21.71 14.21
CA LYS A 159 2.41 -21.82 14.71
C LYS A 159 3.41 -22.32 13.65
N PHE A 160 3.20 -21.94 12.40
CA PHE A 160 4.15 -22.15 11.31
C PHE A 160 5.24 -21.08 11.34
N ALA A 161 6.46 -21.48 11.02
CA ALA A 161 7.59 -20.57 11.01
C ALA A 161 7.47 -19.57 9.84
N VAL A 162 7.79 -18.31 10.11
CA VAL A 162 7.88 -17.24 9.10
C VAL A 162 9.34 -16.80 9.02
N HIS A 163 9.89 -16.75 7.82
CA HIS A 163 11.30 -16.48 7.57
C HIS A 163 11.50 -15.46 6.45
N GLY A 164 12.50 -14.60 6.61
CA GLY A 164 13.03 -13.79 5.52
C GLY A 164 13.86 -14.63 4.57
N VAL A 165 13.42 -14.78 3.32
CA VAL A 165 14.23 -15.51 2.31
C VAL A 165 15.33 -14.64 1.72
N ASN A 166 15.23 -13.32 1.85
CA ASN A 166 16.23 -12.40 1.33
C ASN A 166 17.41 -12.22 2.30
N VAL A 167 18.41 -11.45 1.90
CA VAL A 167 19.66 -11.22 2.62
C VAL A 167 19.81 -9.75 2.99
N PRO A 168 20.66 -9.41 3.98
CA PRO A 168 20.86 -8.02 4.38
C PRO A 168 21.11 -7.08 3.21
N ARG A 169 20.23 -6.07 3.03
CA ARG A 169 20.29 -5.14 1.89
C ARG A 169 21.62 -4.39 1.78
N GLU A 170 22.37 -4.27 2.88
CA GLU A 170 23.72 -3.69 2.87
C GLU A 170 24.74 -4.58 2.14
N LEU A 171 24.67 -5.90 2.35
CA LEU A 171 25.49 -6.88 1.64
C LEU A 171 25.17 -6.85 0.14
N LEU A 172 23.88 -6.78 -0.21
CA LEU A 172 23.43 -6.60 -1.59
C LEU A 172 24.00 -5.33 -2.24
N ARG A 173 23.95 -4.18 -1.56
CA ARG A 173 24.52 -2.90 -2.06
C ARG A 173 26.04 -2.99 -2.26
N SER A 174 26.75 -3.72 -1.40
CA SER A 174 28.19 -3.94 -1.54
C SER A 174 28.49 -4.74 -2.81
N VAL A 175 27.87 -5.90 -2.97
CA VAL A 175 28.15 -6.85 -4.06
C VAL A 175 27.61 -6.35 -5.42
N SER A 176 26.47 -5.66 -5.46
CA SER A 176 25.93 -5.06 -6.71
C SER A 176 26.88 -4.01 -7.30
N LYS A 177 27.61 -3.30 -6.42
CA LYS A 177 28.56 -2.22 -6.77
C LYS A 177 29.99 -2.73 -7.03
N LYS A 178 30.46 -3.72 -6.28
CA LYS A 178 31.86 -4.23 -6.33
C LYS A 178 32.03 -5.53 -7.12
N GLY A 179 30.95 -6.28 -7.33
CA GLY A 179 31.00 -7.67 -7.79
C GLY A 179 31.26 -8.66 -6.64
N TYR A 180 31.35 -9.94 -6.99
CA TYR A 180 31.52 -11.05 -6.04
C TYR A 180 32.97 -11.28 -5.56
N ALA A 181 33.95 -10.57 -6.12
CA ALA A 181 35.37 -10.80 -5.83
C ALA A 181 35.77 -10.49 -4.38
N ASP A 182 35.04 -9.59 -3.70
CA ASP A 182 35.28 -9.15 -2.32
C ASP A 182 34.26 -9.78 -1.33
N VAL A 183 33.62 -10.90 -1.68
CA VAL A 183 32.64 -11.57 -0.81
C VAL A 183 33.36 -12.57 0.08
N GLU A 184 33.32 -12.31 1.39
CA GLU A 184 33.92 -13.18 2.41
C GLU A 184 33.23 -14.56 2.45
N ALA A 185 33.92 -15.60 2.93
CA ALA A 185 33.45 -16.98 2.83
C ALA A 185 32.14 -17.27 3.61
N ASP A 186 31.88 -16.51 4.68
CA ASP A 186 30.62 -16.55 5.43
C ASP A 186 29.48 -15.87 4.66
N GLN A 187 29.75 -14.73 4.03
CA GLN A 187 28.84 -14.00 3.15
C GLN A 187 28.49 -14.80 1.90
N ALA A 188 29.42 -15.58 1.35
CA ALA A 188 29.21 -16.42 0.17
C ALA A 188 28.16 -17.54 0.40
N ARG A 189 27.95 -17.99 1.66
CA ARG A 189 26.87 -18.93 2.02
C ARG A 189 25.49 -18.26 2.04
N LEU A 190 25.45 -16.93 2.26
CA LEU A 190 24.22 -16.14 2.21
C LEU A 190 23.88 -15.71 0.79
N ILE A 191 24.88 -15.27 0.02
CA ILE A 191 24.75 -14.89 -1.39
C ILE A 191 25.71 -15.72 -2.26
N PRO A 192 25.28 -16.88 -2.77
CA PRO A 192 26.07 -17.62 -3.76
C PRO A 192 26.19 -16.85 -5.07
N ASP A 193 27.33 -17.01 -5.75
CA ASP A 193 27.53 -16.51 -7.10
C ASP A 193 26.43 -17.06 -8.05
N PRO A 194 25.66 -16.22 -8.77
CA PRO A 194 24.67 -16.67 -9.76
C PRO A 194 25.30 -17.36 -10.97
N GLY A 195 26.62 -17.28 -11.14
CA GLY A 195 27.35 -17.89 -12.24
C GLY A 195 27.16 -17.13 -13.55
N ALA A 196 27.24 -17.87 -14.67
CA ALA A 196 27.15 -17.28 -16.00
C ALA A 196 25.77 -16.67 -16.27
N VAL A 197 25.75 -15.56 -17.03
CA VAL A 197 24.51 -14.89 -17.44
C VAL A 197 23.64 -15.84 -18.27
N ASN A 198 22.43 -16.10 -17.78
CA ASN A 198 21.38 -16.75 -18.56
C ASN A 198 20.70 -15.70 -19.46
N GLU A 199 20.98 -15.72 -20.76
CA GLU A 199 20.44 -14.75 -21.72
C GLU A 199 18.91 -14.75 -21.81
N LYS A 200 18.25 -15.90 -21.61
CA LYS A 200 16.78 -15.94 -21.57
C LYS A 200 16.23 -15.22 -20.34
N HIS A 201 16.90 -15.38 -19.19
CA HIS A 201 16.54 -14.68 -17.96
C HIS A 201 16.77 -13.18 -18.11
N ARG A 202 17.94 -12.79 -18.63
CA ARG A 202 18.27 -11.39 -18.95
C ARG A 202 17.23 -10.74 -19.86
N TYR A 203 16.78 -11.45 -20.90
CA TYR A 203 15.73 -10.97 -21.80
C TYR A 203 14.38 -10.78 -21.09
N VAL A 204 13.96 -11.74 -20.26
CA VAL A 204 12.71 -11.63 -19.46
C VAL A 204 12.76 -10.42 -18.53
N ILE A 205 13.87 -10.22 -17.81
CA ILE A 205 14.03 -9.08 -16.90
C ILE A 205 14.10 -7.75 -17.67
N ASP A 206 14.75 -7.69 -18.84
CA ASP A 206 14.71 -6.50 -19.70
C ASP A 206 13.29 -6.16 -20.15
N ARG A 207 12.48 -7.17 -20.52
CA ARG A 207 11.08 -6.98 -20.88
C ARG A 207 10.21 -6.51 -19.70
N MET A 208 10.38 -7.08 -18.52
CA MET A 208 9.73 -6.58 -17.29
C MET A 208 10.13 -5.14 -16.95
N MET A 209 11.35 -4.75 -17.30
CA MET A 209 11.88 -3.39 -17.18
C MET A 209 11.70 -2.56 -18.45
N SER A 210 10.79 -2.97 -19.35
CA SER A 210 10.36 -2.19 -20.52
C SER A 210 11.46 -1.81 -21.51
N GLY A 211 12.44 -2.70 -21.73
CA GLY A 211 13.55 -2.48 -22.67
C GLY A 211 14.64 -1.56 -22.14
N MET A 212 14.82 -1.48 -20.81
CA MET A 212 15.82 -0.63 -20.18
C MET A 212 17.26 -0.94 -20.63
N ALA A 213 17.56 -2.16 -21.10
CA ALA A 213 18.85 -2.50 -21.69
C ALA A 213 19.19 -1.64 -22.92
N ALA A 214 18.18 -1.24 -23.71
CA ALA A 214 18.37 -0.43 -24.90
C ALA A 214 18.50 1.07 -24.58
N THR A 215 17.80 1.57 -23.56
CA THR A 215 17.74 3.01 -23.23
C THR A 215 18.72 3.43 -22.14
N MET A 216 19.01 2.56 -21.17
CA MET A 216 19.87 2.82 -20.01
C MET A 216 20.72 1.57 -19.66
N PRO A 217 21.59 1.08 -20.58
CA PRO A 217 22.29 -0.21 -20.44
C PRO A 217 23.04 -0.39 -19.13
N SER A 218 23.82 0.62 -18.69
CA SER A 218 24.59 0.54 -17.44
C SER A 218 23.71 0.47 -16.18
N MET A 219 22.51 1.05 -16.22
CA MET A 219 21.52 0.96 -15.14
C MET A 219 20.90 -0.44 -15.14
N PHE A 220 20.45 -0.91 -16.31
CA PHE A 220 19.92 -2.26 -16.48
C PHE A 220 20.91 -3.32 -16.02
N ASP A 221 22.19 -3.23 -16.39
CA ASP A 221 23.22 -4.18 -15.94
C ASP A 221 23.39 -4.19 -14.42
N SER A 222 23.26 -3.04 -13.76
CA SER A 222 23.32 -2.97 -12.29
C SER A 222 22.09 -3.59 -11.64
N MET A 223 20.92 -3.42 -12.23
CA MET A 223 19.65 -3.95 -11.73
C MET A 223 19.53 -5.45 -12.01
N TYR A 224 19.98 -5.94 -13.17
CA TYR A 224 20.06 -7.35 -13.50
C TYR A 224 21.07 -8.12 -12.64
N ARG A 225 22.21 -7.49 -12.27
CA ARG A 225 23.08 -8.04 -11.21
C ARG A 225 22.31 -8.15 -9.90
N GLY A 226 21.63 -7.09 -9.45
CA GLY A 226 20.78 -7.13 -8.26
C GLY A 226 19.74 -8.27 -8.27
N GLN A 227 18.99 -8.41 -9.37
CA GLN A 227 18.01 -9.47 -9.59
C GLN A 227 18.64 -10.86 -9.44
N THR A 228 19.74 -11.11 -10.16
CA THR A 228 20.39 -12.42 -10.16
C THR A 228 21.05 -12.77 -8.83
N MET A 229 21.53 -11.78 -8.08
CA MET A 229 21.99 -11.93 -6.69
C MET A 229 20.83 -12.29 -5.75
N TRP A 230 19.70 -11.60 -5.87
CA TRP A 230 18.50 -11.85 -5.06
C TRP A 230 17.94 -13.26 -5.29
N ASP A 231 17.82 -13.70 -6.54
CA ASP A 231 17.41 -15.07 -6.85
C ASP A 231 18.31 -16.13 -6.18
N SER A 232 19.64 -15.91 -6.19
CA SER A 232 20.63 -16.82 -5.59
C SER A 232 20.55 -16.83 -4.08
N ALA A 233 20.42 -15.66 -3.46
CA ALA A 233 20.22 -15.52 -2.03
C ALA A 233 18.94 -16.22 -1.56
N MET A 234 17.81 -15.99 -2.24
CA MET A 234 16.53 -16.60 -1.90
C MET A 234 16.52 -18.12 -2.11
N ALA A 235 17.09 -18.61 -3.22
CA ALA A 235 17.26 -20.05 -3.43
C ALA A 235 18.12 -20.68 -2.32
N ALA A 236 19.22 -20.04 -1.92
CA ALA A 236 20.07 -20.49 -0.82
C ALA A 236 19.32 -20.51 0.53
N SER A 237 18.52 -19.49 0.81
CA SER A 237 17.68 -19.44 2.02
C SER A 237 16.67 -20.59 2.07
N VAL A 238 15.97 -20.87 0.98
CA VAL A 238 15.04 -22.01 0.88
C VAL A 238 15.75 -23.35 1.12
N LEU A 239 16.96 -23.54 0.57
CA LEU A 239 17.75 -24.74 0.81
C LEU A 239 18.20 -24.88 2.27
N ARG A 240 18.63 -23.78 2.91
CA ARG A 240 18.96 -23.76 4.36
C ARG A 240 17.75 -24.08 5.24
N LEU A 241 16.56 -23.56 4.90
CA LEU A 241 15.31 -23.86 5.62
C LEU A 241 14.94 -25.35 5.49
N ARG A 242 15.10 -25.95 4.30
CA ARG A 242 14.88 -27.39 4.08
C ARG A 242 15.89 -28.25 4.84
N GLU A 243 17.17 -27.86 4.85
CA GLU A 243 18.22 -28.51 5.63
C GLU A 243 17.89 -28.48 7.14
N ALA A 244 17.55 -27.30 7.68
CA ALA A 244 17.21 -27.11 9.09
C ALA A 244 15.94 -27.86 9.53
N ALA A 245 14.95 -28.03 8.65
CA ALA A 245 13.73 -28.77 8.95
C ALA A 245 13.94 -30.31 9.04
N GLY A 246 15.03 -30.81 8.45
CA GLY A 246 15.44 -32.22 8.53
C GLY A 246 14.32 -33.22 8.14
N PRO A 247 14.02 -34.24 8.97
CA PRO A 247 13.07 -35.28 8.61
C PRO A 247 11.60 -34.82 8.60
N THR A 248 11.28 -33.63 9.12
CA THR A 248 9.89 -33.13 9.18
C THR A 248 9.33 -32.75 7.81
N LYS A 249 10.21 -32.40 6.86
CA LYS A 249 9.89 -32.08 5.45
C LYS A 249 8.63 -31.22 5.27
N PRO A 250 8.55 -30.02 5.88
CA PRO A 250 7.46 -29.09 5.64
C PRO A 250 7.39 -28.68 4.17
N ILE A 251 6.25 -28.14 3.74
CA ILE A 251 6.20 -27.40 2.47
C ILE A 251 6.75 -26.00 2.74
N ILE A 252 7.75 -25.58 1.98
CA ILE A 252 8.24 -24.20 2.02
C ILE A 252 7.43 -23.39 1.00
N VAL A 253 6.51 -22.57 1.48
CA VAL A 253 5.70 -21.66 0.65
C VAL A 253 6.39 -20.31 0.64
N VAL A 254 6.80 -19.81 -0.53
CA VAL A 254 7.54 -18.55 -0.66
C VAL A 254 6.72 -17.53 -1.44
N ILE A 255 6.47 -16.37 -0.84
CA ILE A 255 5.86 -15.21 -1.48
C ILE A 255 6.97 -14.29 -2.01
N VAL A 256 6.93 -14.00 -3.31
CA VAL A 256 8.01 -13.32 -4.04
C VAL A 256 7.48 -12.64 -5.30
N GLY A 257 8.06 -11.52 -5.71
CA GLY A 257 7.74 -10.83 -6.97
C GLY A 257 7.87 -11.75 -8.18
N VAL A 258 6.91 -11.68 -9.11
CA VAL A 258 6.81 -12.60 -10.25
C VAL A 258 8.09 -12.65 -11.11
N GLY A 259 8.90 -11.59 -11.14
CA GLY A 259 10.20 -11.56 -11.81
C GLY A 259 11.26 -12.52 -11.28
N HIS A 260 11.10 -13.03 -10.05
CA HIS A 260 11.99 -14.05 -9.48
C HIS A 260 11.59 -15.49 -9.82
N VAL A 261 10.39 -15.71 -10.39
CA VAL A 261 9.84 -17.07 -10.61
C VAL A 261 9.32 -17.31 -12.03
N GLY A 262 8.99 -16.24 -12.77
CA GLY A 262 8.48 -16.30 -14.14
C GLY A 262 9.37 -17.10 -15.09
N HIS A 263 8.72 -17.87 -15.95
CA HIS A 263 9.32 -18.87 -16.85
C HIS A 263 10.22 -19.91 -16.16
N GLY A 264 10.19 -20.01 -14.83
CA GLY A 264 11.06 -20.90 -14.06
C GLY A 264 12.54 -20.48 -14.04
N LEU A 265 12.90 -19.25 -14.42
CA LEU A 265 14.29 -18.87 -14.71
C LEU A 265 15.08 -18.21 -13.55
N GLY A 266 14.40 -17.65 -12.55
CA GLY A 266 15.02 -17.02 -11.37
C GLY A 266 15.38 -18.03 -10.28
N ILE A 267 14.68 -17.95 -9.13
CA ILE A 267 14.75 -18.90 -8.02
C ILE A 267 14.51 -20.36 -8.46
N PRO A 268 13.50 -20.70 -9.30
CA PRO A 268 13.19 -22.10 -9.62
C PRO A 268 14.34 -22.83 -10.35
N ALA A 269 15.04 -22.12 -11.24
CA ALA A 269 16.21 -22.67 -11.95
C ALA A 269 17.36 -23.00 -10.99
N ARG A 270 17.61 -22.12 -10.02
CA ARG A 270 18.70 -22.26 -9.03
C ARG A 270 18.43 -23.38 -8.03
N LEU A 271 17.18 -23.49 -7.57
CA LEU A 271 16.74 -24.60 -6.72
C LEU A 271 16.92 -25.95 -7.43
N ARG A 272 16.45 -26.07 -8.68
CA ARG A 272 16.58 -27.30 -9.48
C ARG A 272 18.02 -27.62 -9.88
N ALA A 273 18.88 -26.62 -10.02
CA ALA A 273 20.31 -26.81 -10.26
C ALA A 273 21.06 -27.31 -9.01
N ALA A 274 20.65 -26.86 -7.81
CA ALA A 274 21.24 -27.27 -6.54
C ALA A 274 20.74 -28.65 -6.05
N ASP A 275 19.44 -28.93 -6.22
CA ASP A 275 18.83 -30.25 -5.94
C ASP A 275 17.83 -30.63 -7.05
N PRO A 276 18.24 -31.43 -8.04
CA PRO A 276 17.35 -31.89 -9.10
C PRO A 276 16.21 -32.81 -8.64
N ALA A 277 16.25 -33.33 -7.41
CA ALA A 277 15.19 -34.15 -6.83
C ALA A 277 14.18 -33.30 -6.01
N LEU A 278 14.37 -31.99 -5.93
CA LEU A 278 13.47 -31.07 -5.23
C LEU A 278 12.20 -30.81 -6.06
N GLU A 279 11.05 -31.20 -5.52
CA GLU A 279 9.75 -30.94 -6.15
C GLU A 279 9.35 -29.47 -5.96
N VAL A 280 9.82 -28.61 -6.87
CA VAL A 280 9.47 -27.17 -6.94
C VAL A 280 8.24 -26.97 -7.83
N ARG A 281 7.25 -26.22 -7.33
CA ARG A 281 6.08 -25.74 -8.10
C ARG A 281 6.03 -24.23 -8.11
N VAL A 282 5.69 -23.65 -9.26
CA VAL A 282 5.49 -22.19 -9.43
C VAL A 282 4.02 -21.90 -9.71
N VAL A 283 3.40 -21.05 -8.88
CA VAL A 283 2.13 -20.38 -9.16
C VAL A 283 2.46 -18.93 -9.52
N ALA A 284 1.91 -18.39 -10.61
CA ALA A 284 2.14 -16.99 -10.99
C ALA A 284 0.84 -16.29 -11.45
N PRO A 285 0.66 -14.99 -11.18
CA PRO A 285 -0.45 -14.22 -11.68
C PRO A 285 -0.22 -13.80 -13.13
N VAL A 286 -1.32 -13.68 -13.88
CA VAL A 286 -1.40 -12.91 -15.12
C VAL A 286 -2.60 -11.99 -14.99
N LEU A 287 -2.45 -10.72 -15.35
CA LEU A 287 -3.56 -9.77 -15.38
C LEU A 287 -4.45 -10.05 -16.61
N ALA A 288 -5.75 -9.96 -16.40
CA ALA A 288 -6.75 -10.12 -17.44
C ALA A 288 -6.91 -8.82 -18.22
N GLU A 289 -6.90 -8.90 -19.55
CA GLU A 289 -7.14 -7.73 -20.39
C GLU A 289 -8.62 -7.30 -20.26
N LYS A 290 -8.85 -6.02 -19.98
CA LYS A 290 -10.18 -5.43 -20.05
C LYS A 290 -10.66 -5.37 -21.51
N PRO A 291 -11.92 -5.77 -21.80
CA PRO A 291 -12.45 -5.65 -23.15
C PRO A 291 -12.55 -4.18 -23.59
N GLU A 292 -12.30 -3.90 -24.87
CA GLU A 292 -12.38 -2.55 -25.42
C GLU A 292 -13.81 -1.97 -25.28
N ASP A 293 -13.93 -0.70 -24.89
CA ASP A 293 -15.21 0.00 -24.67
C ASP A 293 -16.12 0.03 -25.92
N ASP A 294 -15.56 -0.10 -27.12
CA ASP A 294 -16.28 -0.11 -28.40
C ASP A 294 -16.45 -1.52 -29.01
N ALA A 295 -16.08 -2.58 -28.27
CA ALA A 295 -16.26 -3.96 -28.68
C ALA A 295 -17.74 -4.22 -29.01
N ARG A 296 -18.03 -4.46 -30.31
CA ARG A 296 -19.40 -4.66 -30.81
C ARG A 296 -19.92 -6.05 -30.48
N VAL A 297 -20.23 -6.28 -29.22
CA VAL A 297 -20.77 -7.55 -28.73
C VAL A 297 -22.23 -7.74 -29.16
N HIS A 298 -22.61 -8.98 -29.42
CA HIS A 298 -24.01 -9.34 -29.63
C HIS A 298 -24.81 -9.09 -28.34
N PRO A 299 -26.04 -8.53 -28.41
CA PRO A 299 -26.90 -8.39 -27.24
C PRO A 299 -27.03 -9.70 -26.45
N GLY A 300 -26.75 -9.64 -25.15
CA GLY A 300 -26.76 -10.80 -24.25
C GLY A 300 -25.41 -11.51 -24.04
N VAL A 301 -24.34 -11.11 -24.74
CA VAL A 301 -22.98 -11.59 -24.44
C VAL A 301 -22.34 -10.68 -23.39
N VAL A 302 -21.96 -11.25 -22.25
CA VAL A 302 -21.10 -10.60 -21.26
C VAL A 302 -19.66 -10.92 -21.63
N LEU A 303 -18.88 -9.91 -22.04
CA LEU A 303 -17.44 -10.07 -22.18
C LEU A 303 -16.84 -10.30 -20.81
N LYS A 304 -16.00 -11.33 -20.69
CA LYS A 304 -15.18 -11.59 -19.52
C LYS A 304 -13.80 -11.01 -19.78
N GLU A 305 -13.18 -10.45 -18.74
CA GLU A 305 -11.76 -10.13 -18.75
C GLU A 305 -10.97 -11.44 -18.89
N THR A 306 -10.03 -11.51 -19.82
CA THR A 306 -9.24 -12.71 -20.09
C THR A 306 -7.74 -12.42 -20.11
N GLY A 307 -6.96 -13.25 -19.41
CA GLY A 307 -5.50 -13.26 -19.53
C GLY A 307 -5.04 -14.31 -20.53
N THR A 308 -4.09 -13.97 -21.39
CA THR A 308 -3.46 -14.90 -22.34
C THR A 308 -1.96 -14.98 -22.04
N PHE A 309 -1.38 -16.19 -22.04
CA PHE A 309 -0.01 -16.43 -21.61
C PHE A 309 0.59 -17.72 -22.19
N SER A 310 1.91 -17.85 -22.14
CA SER A 310 2.62 -19.10 -22.41
C SER A 310 2.46 -20.08 -21.24
N ARG A 311 2.19 -21.36 -21.52
CA ARG A 311 2.30 -22.43 -20.51
C ARG A 311 3.73 -22.65 -20.00
N GLY A 312 4.73 -22.06 -20.65
CA GLY A 312 6.10 -21.98 -20.14
C GLY A 312 6.27 -21.05 -18.94
N PHE A 313 5.32 -20.14 -18.68
CA PHE A 313 5.44 -19.08 -17.67
C PHE A 313 5.47 -19.60 -16.22
N ALA A 314 4.68 -20.62 -15.89
CA ALA A 314 4.58 -21.20 -14.54
C ALA A 314 4.15 -22.68 -14.60
N ASP A 315 3.99 -23.33 -13.44
CA ASP A 315 3.29 -24.62 -13.35
C ASP A 315 1.76 -24.41 -13.27
N TYR A 316 1.34 -23.38 -12.54
CA TYR A 316 -0.03 -22.87 -12.52
C TYR A 316 -0.06 -21.37 -12.77
N VAL A 317 -1.06 -20.91 -13.51
CA VAL A 317 -1.35 -19.49 -13.67
C VAL A 317 -2.69 -19.16 -13.04
N CYS A 318 -2.73 -18.12 -12.21
CA CYS A 318 -3.97 -17.50 -11.75
C CYS A 318 -4.23 -16.26 -12.61
N VAL A 319 -5.41 -16.18 -13.22
CA VAL A 319 -5.81 -14.98 -13.97
C VAL A 319 -6.49 -14.01 -13.00
N LEU A 320 -5.91 -12.83 -12.80
CA LEU A 320 -6.42 -11.78 -11.92
C LEU A 320 -7.12 -10.70 -12.74
N PRO A 321 -8.15 -10.02 -12.22
CA PRO A 321 -8.66 -8.80 -12.86
C PRO A 321 -7.58 -7.70 -12.90
N ASP A 322 -7.60 -6.87 -13.94
CA ASP A 322 -6.77 -5.66 -13.96
C ASP A 322 -7.43 -4.56 -13.11
N THR A 323 -6.70 -4.02 -12.15
CA THR A 323 -7.18 -2.96 -11.25
C THR A 323 -6.85 -1.56 -11.77
N ASP A 324 -6.38 -1.41 -13.01
CA ASP A 324 -5.94 -0.13 -13.62
C ASP A 324 -4.88 0.62 -12.79
N GLY A 325 -4.13 -0.11 -11.95
CA GLY A 325 -3.17 0.45 -11.00
C GLY A 325 -3.80 1.03 -9.72
N GLU A 326 -5.08 0.83 -9.46
CA GLU A 326 -5.71 1.17 -8.17
C GLU A 326 -4.98 0.47 -7.01
N LEU A 327 -4.63 1.26 -6.01
CA LEU A 327 -3.96 0.78 -4.79
C LEU A 327 -5.00 0.49 -3.71
N ALA A 328 -5.00 -0.73 -3.17
CA ALA A 328 -5.91 -1.10 -2.08
C ALA A 328 -5.63 -0.38 -0.75
N TYR A 329 -4.45 0.23 -0.61
CA TYR A 329 -4.08 1.06 0.53
C TYR A 329 -3.58 2.44 0.08
N PRO A 330 -3.92 3.51 0.82
CA PRO A 330 -3.56 4.88 0.47
C PRO A 330 -2.05 5.12 0.52
N GLN A 331 -1.52 5.75 -0.54
CA GLN A 331 -0.21 6.38 -0.49
C GLN A 331 -0.36 7.86 -0.14
N PHE A 332 0.04 8.23 1.07
CA PHE A 332 -0.11 9.59 1.58
C PHE A 332 0.68 10.65 0.82
N GLY A 333 1.69 10.27 0.04
CA GLY A 333 2.56 11.22 -0.64
C GLY A 333 3.38 12.04 0.35
N LEU A 334 3.89 11.41 1.41
CA LEU A 334 4.82 12.03 2.37
C LEU A 334 5.98 11.08 2.68
N ARG A 335 7.09 11.63 3.19
CA ARG A 335 8.19 10.83 3.74
C ARG A 335 8.75 11.49 4.99
N LEU A 336 8.91 10.70 6.05
CA LEU A 336 9.49 11.13 7.31
C LEU A 336 11.02 11.25 7.20
N ALA A 337 11.61 12.20 7.92
CA ALA A 337 13.04 12.45 7.97
C ALA A 337 13.77 11.40 8.83
N LYS A 338 15.01 11.04 8.47
CA LYS A 338 15.82 10.15 9.30
C LYS A 338 16.25 10.88 10.59
N GLY A 339 15.74 10.45 11.73
CA GLY A 339 16.14 10.91 13.05
C GLY A 339 15.15 10.43 14.12
N ALA A 340 15.59 10.32 15.37
CA ALA A 340 14.68 10.11 16.50
C ALA A 340 13.85 11.38 16.72
N ALA A 341 12.56 11.27 17.03
CA ALA A 341 11.88 12.41 17.65
C ALA A 341 12.42 12.58 19.07
N THR A 342 12.43 13.81 19.54
CA THR A 342 12.68 14.11 20.95
C THR A 342 11.36 14.05 21.72
N ALA A 343 11.43 13.47 22.93
CA ALA A 343 10.25 13.24 23.75
C ALA A 343 9.55 14.57 24.10
N SER A 344 8.21 14.54 24.10
CA SER A 344 7.41 15.70 24.50
C SER A 344 7.57 15.95 26.01
N PRO A 345 7.75 17.21 26.46
CA PRO A 345 7.78 17.51 27.89
C PRO A 345 6.40 17.27 28.51
N ALA A 346 6.35 16.50 29.60
CA ALA A 346 5.12 16.23 30.33
C ALA A 346 4.48 17.52 30.90
N SER A 347 3.17 17.49 31.10
CA SER A 347 2.41 18.62 31.68
C SER A 347 2.91 19.01 33.08
N PRO A 348 2.81 20.30 33.47
CA PRO A 348 3.51 20.82 34.64
C PRO A 348 2.89 20.36 35.96
N ALA A 349 3.72 19.76 36.82
CA ALA A 349 3.44 19.61 38.23
C ALA A 349 3.65 20.96 38.98
N SER A 350 2.95 21.12 40.11
CA SER A 350 2.95 22.34 40.93
C SER A 350 4.31 22.70 41.56
N PRO A 351 4.56 23.98 41.89
CA PRO A 351 5.90 24.45 42.26
C PRO A 351 6.36 23.99 43.65
N GLY A 352 7.55 23.37 43.70
CA GLY A 352 8.26 22.99 44.93
C GLY A 352 9.66 23.63 44.97
N SER A 353 9.99 24.23 46.11
CA SER A 353 11.18 25.04 46.42
C SER A 353 12.56 24.55 45.95
N GLY A 354 13.30 25.45 45.30
CA GLY A 354 14.59 25.98 45.80
C GLY A 354 15.84 25.09 45.76
N GLY A 355 16.77 25.42 44.85
CA GLY A 355 18.16 24.96 44.88
C GLY A 355 19.02 25.67 43.83
N SER A 356 19.97 26.51 44.27
CA SER A 356 20.86 27.25 43.37
C SER A 356 22.12 26.44 43.02
N GLY A 357 22.29 26.07 41.76
CA GLY A 357 23.53 25.50 41.23
C GLY A 357 23.85 26.13 39.87
N ALA A 358 25.04 26.72 39.74
CA ALA A 358 25.48 27.31 38.48
C ALA A 358 26.05 26.21 37.56
N SER A 359 25.44 26.01 36.39
CA SER A 359 25.97 25.14 35.33
C SER A 359 26.30 25.97 34.09
N GLN A 360 27.44 25.67 33.46
CA GLN A 360 27.87 26.28 32.20
C GLN A 360 26.83 26.00 31.10
N GLY A 361 26.45 27.03 30.35
CA GLY A 361 25.47 26.89 29.27
C GLY A 361 26.09 26.28 28.01
N THR A 362 25.81 25.01 27.73
CA THR A 362 25.70 24.55 26.34
C THR A 362 24.37 25.06 25.81
N SER A 363 24.35 25.59 24.58
CA SER A 363 23.13 26.12 23.96
C SER A 363 22.33 24.99 23.30
N ASP A 364 21.97 23.98 24.08
CA ASP A 364 21.09 22.90 23.65
C ASP A 364 19.64 23.37 23.71
N SER A 365 19.23 24.11 22.67
CA SER A 365 17.82 24.41 22.42
C SER A 365 16.99 23.11 22.47
N PRO A 366 15.94 23.00 23.29
CA PRO A 366 15.15 21.78 23.38
C PRO A 366 14.58 21.45 22.00
N ALA A 367 14.96 20.28 21.48
CA ALA A 367 14.50 19.86 20.17
C ALA A 367 12.99 19.63 20.19
N LEU A 368 12.30 20.22 19.21
CA LEU A 368 10.85 20.15 19.07
C LEU A 368 10.37 18.69 18.96
N PRO A 369 9.20 18.33 19.52
CA PRO A 369 8.70 16.96 19.44
C PRO A 369 8.22 16.59 18.03
N GLY A 370 7.99 15.29 17.81
CA GLY A 370 7.52 14.73 16.55
C GLY A 370 8.60 14.57 15.46
N VAL A 371 8.25 13.94 14.35
CA VAL A 371 9.17 13.60 13.24
C VAL A 371 8.94 14.52 12.04
N GLU A 372 10.01 15.08 11.49
CA GLU A 372 9.92 16.02 10.35
C GLU A 372 9.46 15.34 9.04
N LEU A 373 8.59 16.01 8.28
CA LEU A 373 8.21 15.64 6.92
C LEU A 373 9.31 16.07 5.93
N ALA A 374 10.25 15.18 5.63
CA ALA A 374 11.34 15.42 4.67
C ALA A 374 10.86 15.59 3.23
N VAL A 375 9.72 14.98 2.87
CA VAL A 375 9.07 15.11 1.56
C VAL A 375 7.56 15.20 1.77
N VAL A 376 6.93 16.07 0.99
CA VAL A 376 5.49 16.02 0.67
C VAL A 376 5.42 16.09 -0.85
N THR A 377 4.69 15.15 -1.46
CA THR A 377 4.59 14.97 -2.91
C THR A 377 3.50 15.89 -3.46
N PRO A 378 3.78 16.70 -4.50
CA PRO A 378 2.78 17.55 -5.14
C PRO A 378 1.55 16.76 -5.59
N GLY A 379 0.36 17.28 -5.32
CA GLY A 379 -0.93 16.64 -5.61
C GLY A 379 -1.27 15.44 -4.71
N GLY A 380 -0.39 14.99 -3.81
CA GLY A 380 -0.63 13.86 -2.91
C GLY A 380 -1.60 14.16 -1.76
N ILE A 381 -2.11 13.11 -1.10
CA ILE A 381 -3.09 13.21 0.00
C ILE A 381 -2.61 14.18 1.09
N ALA A 382 -1.32 14.09 1.48
CA ALA A 382 -0.69 14.96 2.46
C ALA A 382 -0.71 16.44 2.05
N GLU A 383 -0.36 16.75 0.80
CA GLU A 383 -0.37 18.14 0.31
C GLU A 383 -1.79 18.70 0.24
N ARG A 384 -2.75 17.89 -0.27
CA ARG A 384 -4.18 18.27 -0.35
C ARG A 384 -4.80 18.52 1.03
N ALA A 385 -4.37 17.77 2.05
CA ALA A 385 -4.72 18.03 3.45
C ALA A 385 -4.02 19.26 4.05
N GLY A 386 -3.07 19.87 3.33
CA GLY A 386 -2.35 21.06 3.76
C GLY A 386 -1.09 20.81 4.59
N LEU A 387 -0.58 19.57 4.64
CA LEU A 387 0.75 19.26 5.18
C LEU A 387 1.85 19.80 4.25
N ARG A 388 3.00 20.14 4.82
CA ARG A 388 4.11 20.76 4.11
C ARG A 388 5.43 20.10 4.49
N LYS A 389 6.39 20.11 3.56
CA LYS A 389 7.77 19.75 3.84
C LYS A 389 8.30 20.62 4.99
N GLY A 390 8.92 20.00 5.99
CA GLY A 390 9.44 20.66 7.19
C GLY A 390 8.44 20.83 8.34
N ASP A 391 7.16 20.45 8.18
CA ASP A 391 6.28 20.25 9.33
C ASP A 391 6.80 19.07 10.16
N ARG A 392 6.66 19.10 11.49
CA ARG A 392 6.94 17.95 12.37
C ARG A 392 5.64 17.28 12.79
N LEU A 393 5.45 16.02 12.42
CA LEU A 393 4.30 15.21 12.79
C LEU A 393 4.45 14.71 14.23
N VAL A 394 3.57 15.16 15.12
CA VAL A 394 3.61 14.90 16.57
C VAL A 394 2.67 13.76 16.97
N SER A 395 1.48 13.67 16.36
CA SER A 395 0.56 12.56 16.57
C SER A 395 -0.40 12.35 15.40
N ILE A 396 -0.89 11.11 15.25
CA ILE A 396 -1.99 10.71 14.38
C ILE A 396 -3.11 10.17 15.28
N ASP A 397 -4.31 10.74 15.22
CA ASP A 397 -5.48 10.38 16.03
C ASP A 397 -5.21 10.27 17.55
N GLY A 398 -4.31 11.13 18.04
CA GLY A 398 -3.88 11.16 19.43
C GLY A 398 -2.73 10.20 19.77
N ALA A 399 -2.44 9.21 18.94
CA ALA A 399 -1.27 8.35 19.08
C ALA A 399 0.02 9.12 18.72
N ALA A 400 0.96 9.19 19.66
CA ALA A 400 2.21 9.93 19.46
C ALA A 400 3.09 9.32 18.36
N VAL A 401 3.77 10.17 17.60
CA VAL A 401 4.75 9.80 16.57
C VAL A 401 6.14 10.13 17.11
N THR A 402 6.82 9.16 17.71
CA THR A 402 8.15 9.36 18.32
C THR A 402 9.31 8.80 17.48
N SER A 403 9.02 8.01 16.45
CA SER A 403 10.00 7.56 15.46
C SER A 403 9.42 7.54 14.04
N VAL A 404 10.30 7.38 13.05
CA VAL A 404 9.92 7.13 11.65
C VAL A 404 9.02 5.90 11.55
N ASP A 405 9.38 4.83 12.25
CA ASP A 405 8.68 3.55 12.23
C ASP A 405 7.29 3.67 12.86
N GLU A 406 7.17 4.35 14.01
CA GLU A 406 5.85 4.60 14.62
C GLU A 406 4.94 5.43 13.71
N GLY A 407 5.47 6.49 13.10
CA GLY A 407 4.71 7.31 12.17
C GLY A 407 4.26 6.52 10.95
N ALA A 408 5.13 5.67 10.39
CA ALA A 408 4.80 4.85 9.24
C ALA A 408 3.82 3.70 9.56
N ILE A 409 3.93 3.08 10.74
CA ILE A 409 2.97 2.07 11.23
C ILE A 409 1.58 2.69 11.46
N LEU A 410 1.52 3.90 12.05
CA LEU A 410 0.25 4.61 12.22
C LEU A 410 -0.37 5.00 10.87
N LEU A 411 0.45 5.48 9.91
CA LEU A 411 -0.01 5.78 8.54
C LEU A 411 -0.48 4.54 7.78
N SER A 412 0.15 3.37 7.98
CA SER A 412 -0.23 2.15 7.26
C SER A 412 -1.52 1.52 7.77
N GLY A 413 -1.95 1.87 8.99
CA GLY A 413 -3.24 1.52 9.56
C GLY A 413 -4.42 2.32 9.02
N LEU A 414 -4.18 3.42 8.30
CA LEU A 414 -5.23 4.23 7.68
C LEU A 414 -5.66 3.63 6.33
N GLY A 415 -6.98 3.49 6.15
CA GLY A 415 -7.62 3.04 4.92
C GLY A 415 -8.11 4.20 4.04
N TRP A 416 -8.73 3.85 2.92
CA TRP A 416 -9.58 4.78 2.18
C TRP A 416 -10.83 5.14 3.01
N ASP A 417 -11.36 6.34 2.78
CA ASP A 417 -12.48 6.99 3.46
C ASP A 417 -12.27 7.36 4.94
N ASP A 418 -11.11 7.05 5.52
CA ASP A 418 -10.73 7.49 6.86
C ASP A 418 -10.61 9.02 6.96
N VAL A 419 -10.96 9.56 8.14
CA VAL A 419 -10.81 10.98 8.49
C VAL A 419 -9.98 11.11 9.75
N SER A 420 -8.67 11.32 9.57
CA SER A 420 -7.67 11.31 10.64
C SER A 420 -7.30 12.72 11.14
N GLN A 421 -6.78 12.80 12.37
CA GLN A 421 -6.29 14.00 13.03
C GLN A 421 -4.76 13.99 13.13
N PHE A 422 -4.09 14.78 12.30
CA PHE A 422 -2.64 14.90 12.33
C PHE A 422 -2.26 16.15 13.13
N ARG A 423 -1.64 15.98 14.30
CA ARG A 423 -1.05 17.08 15.07
C ARG A 423 0.33 17.38 14.50
N VAL A 424 0.56 18.61 14.05
CA VAL A 424 1.83 19.03 13.47
C VAL A 424 2.36 20.30 14.11
N ILE A 425 3.69 20.44 14.17
CA ILE A 425 4.36 21.69 14.48
C ILE A 425 4.92 22.27 13.18
N ARG A 426 4.51 23.50 12.85
CA ARG A 426 4.91 24.23 11.65
C ARG A 426 5.75 25.45 12.02
N GLY A 427 6.89 25.58 11.37
CA GLY A 427 7.84 26.65 11.63
C GLY A 427 8.59 26.47 12.96
N GLY A 428 9.61 27.31 13.15
CA GLY A 428 10.55 27.20 14.27
C GLY A 428 11.70 26.23 13.97
N GLY A 429 12.88 26.78 13.65
CA GLY A 429 14.12 26.01 13.80
C GLY A 429 14.38 25.71 15.28
N ALA A 430 15.32 24.81 15.59
CA ALA A 430 15.66 24.44 16.97
C ALA A 430 16.00 25.68 17.83
N GLY A 431 15.08 26.05 18.74
CA GLY A 431 15.21 27.20 19.63
C GLY A 431 14.50 28.50 19.20
N ALA A 432 13.75 28.53 18.09
CA ALA A 432 13.06 29.73 17.64
C ALA A 432 11.66 29.91 18.26
N SER A 433 11.44 31.06 18.91
CA SER A 433 10.10 31.53 19.27
C SER A 433 9.26 31.76 18.00
N GLY A 434 8.16 31.03 17.84
CA GLY A 434 7.29 31.12 16.66
C GLY A 434 6.88 29.79 16.01
N ALA A 435 7.21 28.64 16.63
CA ALA A 435 6.64 27.36 16.26
C ALA A 435 5.12 27.34 16.52
N ILE A 436 4.32 27.02 15.50
CA ILE A 436 2.86 26.95 15.60
C ILE A 436 2.44 25.48 15.59
N GLU A 437 1.89 25.01 16.69
CA GLU A 437 1.20 23.72 16.74
C GLU A 437 -0.17 23.85 16.04
N SER A 438 -0.52 22.87 15.21
CA SER A 438 -1.76 22.85 14.42
C SER A 438 -2.32 21.45 14.34
N VAL A 439 -3.65 21.32 14.35
CA VAL A 439 -4.34 20.06 14.03
C VAL A 439 -4.81 20.12 12.59
N VAL A 440 -4.30 19.20 11.77
CA VAL A 440 -4.65 19.04 10.36
C VAL A 440 -5.72 17.96 10.23
N ALA A 441 -6.68 18.20 9.35
CA ALA A 441 -7.67 17.22 8.93
C ALA A 441 -7.16 16.50 7.67
N VAL A 442 -6.93 15.19 7.77
CA VAL A 442 -6.58 14.37 6.61
C VAL A 442 -7.78 13.49 6.29
N ALA A 443 -8.45 13.77 5.16
CA ALA A 443 -9.46 12.88 4.59
C ALA A 443 -8.79 12.03 3.50
N VAL A 444 -8.91 10.72 3.61
CA VAL A 444 -8.15 9.77 2.79
C VAL A 444 -9.03 9.29 1.63
N LEU A 445 -9.04 10.03 0.53
CA LEU A 445 -9.93 9.77 -0.62
C LEU A 445 -9.18 9.09 -1.78
N PRO A 446 -9.78 8.09 -2.45
CA PRO A 446 -9.16 7.38 -3.57
C PRO A 446 -8.80 8.33 -4.73
N PRO A 447 -7.80 7.98 -5.56
CA PRO A 447 -7.48 8.73 -6.76
C PRO A 447 -8.66 8.72 -7.75
N THR A 448 -8.78 9.78 -8.55
CA THR A 448 -9.78 9.90 -9.63
C THR A 448 -9.09 9.92 -10.99
N ASP A 449 -9.75 9.36 -12.00
CA ASP A 449 -9.19 8.97 -13.32
C ASP A 449 -8.87 10.13 -14.28
N GLY A 450 -8.44 11.28 -13.76
CA GLY A 450 -8.19 12.50 -14.53
C GLY A 450 -9.43 13.36 -14.77
N ASP A 451 -9.17 14.64 -15.01
CA ASP A 451 -10.14 15.72 -15.29
C ASP A 451 -11.43 15.69 -14.44
N ASP A 452 -11.36 15.30 -13.15
CA ASP A 452 -12.48 15.22 -12.21
C ASP A 452 -13.69 14.34 -12.67
N ASP A 453 -13.47 13.24 -13.42
CA ASP A 453 -14.55 12.30 -13.82
C ASP A 453 -14.82 11.17 -12.80
N TRP A 454 -15.10 11.52 -11.54
CA TRP A 454 -15.39 10.54 -10.48
C TRP A 454 -16.64 9.67 -10.72
N LEU A 455 -17.42 9.95 -11.78
CA LEU A 455 -18.51 9.11 -12.27
C LEU A 455 -18.03 7.94 -13.15
N LYS A 456 -16.74 7.90 -13.51
CA LYS A 456 -16.10 6.79 -14.23
C LYS A 456 -15.21 5.93 -13.35
N SER A 457 -14.57 6.52 -12.34
CA SER A 457 -13.82 5.79 -11.31
C SER A 457 -14.77 4.86 -10.58
N ARG A 458 -14.76 3.58 -10.94
CA ARG A 458 -15.55 2.55 -10.29
C ARG A 458 -14.89 2.19 -8.97
N ALA A 459 -15.24 2.94 -7.92
CA ALA A 459 -15.09 2.42 -6.58
C ALA A 459 -15.75 1.04 -6.51
N GLU A 460 -15.00 -0.02 -6.15
CA GLU A 460 -15.58 -1.32 -5.81
C GLU A 460 -16.32 -1.27 -4.45
N SER A 461 -17.45 -0.56 -4.48
CA SER A 461 -18.70 -0.69 -3.72
C SER A 461 -18.72 -0.87 -2.20
N SER A 462 -17.59 -0.79 -1.48
CA SER A 462 -17.55 -1.12 -0.05
C SER A 462 -17.58 0.09 0.90
N LEU A 463 -17.12 1.27 0.47
CA LEU A 463 -17.13 2.56 1.17
C LEU A 463 -17.15 3.70 0.11
N LEU A 464 -17.55 4.95 0.37
CA LEU A 464 -18.45 5.52 1.40
C LEU A 464 -19.19 6.74 0.82
N ASP A 465 -20.51 6.85 0.97
CA ASP A 465 -21.30 7.85 0.19
C ASP A 465 -21.37 9.24 0.88
N SER A 466 -20.94 10.31 0.18
CA SER A 466 -20.83 11.68 0.74
C SER A 466 -21.18 12.83 -0.24
N PHE A 467 -21.34 14.06 0.27
CA PHE A 467 -22.16 15.11 -0.38
C PHE A 467 -21.96 16.56 0.10
N ASP A 468 -21.38 17.42 -0.72
CA ASP A 468 -21.22 18.88 -0.57
C ASP A 468 -22.34 19.74 -1.21
N PRO A 469 -22.39 21.07 -1.07
CA PRO A 469 -22.75 21.77 0.14
C PRO A 469 -24.28 21.75 0.33
N THR A 470 -24.97 21.02 -0.56
CA THR A 470 -26.42 20.89 -0.78
C THR A 470 -26.67 19.96 -2.02
N GLY A 471 -25.71 19.73 -2.92
CA GLY A 471 -25.71 18.83 -4.09
C GLY A 471 -26.99 18.41 -4.83
N GLN A 472 -27.32 19.05 -5.96
CA GLN A 472 -28.16 18.39 -6.94
C GLN A 472 -27.46 17.09 -7.45
N GLN A 473 -26.17 17.11 -7.82
CA GLN A 473 -25.85 16.82 -9.23
C GLN A 473 -26.62 17.84 -10.09
N ALA A 474 -26.25 19.12 -10.12
CA ALA A 474 -25.05 19.80 -9.60
C ALA A 474 -23.74 19.19 -10.03
N TYR A 475 -23.11 18.44 -9.15
CA TYR A 475 -22.10 17.42 -9.43
C TYR A 475 -22.30 16.47 -10.64
N THR A 476 -23.33 16.60 -11.50
CA THR A 476 -23.23 16.00 -12.84
C THR A 476 -22.09 16.68 -13.58
N LYS A 477 -21.27 15.89 -14.25
CA LYS A 477 -20.63 16.39 -15.47
C LYS A 477 -21.68 16.50 -16.58
N PRO A 478 -21.80 17.66 -17.25
CA PRO A 478 -22.55 17.72 -18.49
C PRO A 478 -21.91 16.78 -19.51
N GLY A 479 -22.73 16.10 -20.31
CA GLY A 479 -22.28 15.65 -21.61
C GLY A 479 -22.18 16.84 -22.59
N LYS A 480 -23.24 17.60 -22.94
CA LYS A 480 -24.69 17.55 -22.60
C LYS A 480 -25.10 18.19 -21.27
N ASP A 481 -25.46 19.47 -21.32
CA ASP A 481 -26.40 20.24 -20.45
C ASP A 481 -26.53 19.96 -18.94
N LYS A 482 -26.58 21.04 -18.15
CA LYS A 482 -26.81 20.98 -16.69
C LYS A 482 -28.22 20.43 -16.32
N PRO A 483 -28.35 19.63 -15.25
CA PRO A 483 -29.62 19.16 -14.67
C PRO A 483 -30.41 20.29 -13.97
N LYS A 484 -31.66 20.02 -13.57
CA LYS A 484 -32.62 21.03 -13.09
C LYS A 484 -33.41 20.55 -11.86
N GLY A 485 -33.64 21.40 -10.85
CA GLY A 485 -34.42 21.12 -9.62
C GLY A 485 -33.63 21.29 -8.29
N ILE A 486 -34.03 20.59 -7.20
CA ILE A 486 -33.23 20.36 -5.96
C ILE A 486 -32.94 18.85 -5.71
N HIS A 487 -31.79 18.45 -5.12
CA HIS A 487 -31.45 17.05 -4.70
C HIS A 487 -30.56 17.03 -3.41
N SER A 488 -30.22 15.83 -2.88
CA SER A 488 -29.57 15.61 -1.55
C SER A 488 -28.63 14.37 -1.41
N ARG A 489 -27.68 14.31 -0.43
CA ARG A 489 -26.90 13.13 0.12
C ARG A 489 -26.21 13.40 1.51
N LEU A 490 -24.98 12.94 1.86
CA LEU A 490 -24.32 13.05 3.20
C LEU A 490 -22.76 13.39 3.35
N VAL A 491 -22.22 14.63 3.29
CA VAL A 491 -20.75 14.90 3.53
C VAL A 491 -20.27 14.58 4.94
N THR A 492 -18.95 14.45 5.08
CA THR A 492 -18.23 14.92 6.29
C THR A 492 -17.85 16.41 6.17
N PHE A 493 -18.26 17.26 7.11
CA PHE A 493 -17.79 18.65 7.24
C PHE A 493 -17.32 18.92 8.67
N ASP A 494 -16.09 19.42 8.81
CA ASP A 494 -15.43 19.62 10.11
C ASP A 494 -15.40 18.32 10.96
N LYS A 495 -15.05 17.21 10.29
CA LYS A 495 -14.97 15.82 10.81
C LYS A 495 -16.24 15.25 11.45
N LYS A 496 -17.38 15.91 11.26
CA LYS A 496 -18.70 15.41 11.66
C LYS A 496 -19.52 15.13 10.39
N PRO A 497 -20.35 14.07 10.37
CA PRO A 497 -21.27 13.87 9.26
C PRO A 497 -22.25 15.05 9.23
N VAL A 498 -22.51 15.57 8.03
CA VAL A 498 -23.20 16.83 7.76
C VAL A 498 -24.08 16.65 6.51
N ARG A 499 -25.31 17.17 6.57
CA ARG A 499 -26.32 17.01 5.51
C ARG A 499 -26.87 18.38 5.07
N ILE A 500 -27.32 18.44 3.82
CA ILE A 500 -27.49 19.64 2.97
C ILE A 500 -28.57 19.38 1.82
N ASP A 501 -29.03 20.34 0.96
CA ASP A 501 -30.00 20.23 -0.24
C ASP A 501 -29.96 21.36 -1.41
N VAL A 502 -29.48 21.21 -2.68
CA VAL A 502 -28.98 22.29 -3.66
C VAL A 502 -29.91 22.51 -4.83
N MET A 503 -29.85 23.68 -5.48
CA MET A 503 -30.48 23.94 -6.79
C MET A 503 -29.57 23.77 -8.05
N ASN A 504 -30.11 23.16 -9.12
CA ASN A 504 -29.70 23.15 -10.56
C ASN A 504 -28.26 22.79 -10.98
N GLY A 505 -27.29 22.69 -10.07
CA GLY A 505 -25.92 22.96 -10.53
C GLY A 505 -24.92 23.20 -9.43
N THR A 506 -25.26 24.17 -8.58
CA THR A 506 -24.21 25.13 -8.21
C THR A 506 -24.58 26.02 -7.02
N VAL A 507 -25.81 25.91 -6.47
CA VAL A 507 -26.35 26.94 -5.55
C VAL A 507 -26.69 26.38 -4.18
N LEU A 508 -25.96 26.85 -3.17
CA LEU A 508 -26.05 26.47 -1.76
C LEU A 508 -27.32 27.00 -1.07
N MET A 509 -28.17 26.10 -0.53
CA MET A 509 -29.47 26.46 0.11
C MET A 509 -29.53 26.37 1.65
N GLN A 510 -29.03 25.30 2.30
CA GLN A 510 -29.11 25.10 3.77
C GLN A 510 -28.19 23.96 4.26
N SER A 511 -27.57 24.02 5.45
CA SER A 511 -26.72 22.96 6.02
C SER A 511 -26.95 22.58 7.48
N TRP A 512 -26.64 21.32 7.82
CA TRP A 512 -26.95 20.67 9.10
C TRP A 512 -25.79 19.83 9.65
N LYS A 513 -25.33 20.14 10.86
CA LYS A 513 -24.35 19.34 11.63
C LYS A 513 -25.04 18.26 12.43
N LEU A 514 -24.46 17.05 12.43
CA LEU A 514 -24.98 15.90 13.17
C LEU A 514 -24.14 15.59 14.43
N ASP A 515 -24.72 14.87 15.38
CA ASP A 515 -24.05 14.28 16.54
C ASP A 515 -23.37 12.94 16.23
N ASP A 516 -22.70 12.37 17.23
CA ASP A 516 -21.89 11.16 17.10
C ASP A 516 -22.75 9.87 17.00
N THR A 517 -24.08 10.00 17.00
CA THR A 517 -25.05 8.95 16.63
C THR A 517 -25.79 9.24 15.32
N GLY A 518 -25.46 10.34 14.64
CA GLY A 518 -26.02 10.76 13.35
C GLY A 518 -27.23 11.71 13.43
N ARG A 519 -27.56 12.31 14.58
CA ARG A 519 -28.78 13.17 14.73
C ARG A 519 -28.50 14.66 14.49
N PRO A 520 -29.38 15.45 13.84
CA PRO A 520 -29.12 16.87 13.57
C PRO A 520 -29.19 17.78 14.80
N THR A 521 -28.15 18.58 15.04
CA THR A 521 -27.99 19.44 16.23
C THR A 521 -27.89 20.95 15.92
N LEU A 522 -27.34 21.33 14.76
CA LEU A 522 -27.12 22.73 14.38
C LEU A 522 -27.42 22.96 12.90
N GLY A 523 -28.21 23.99 12.57
CA GLY A 523 -28.58 24.34 11.19
C GLY A 523 -28.12 25.74 10.78
N ILE A 524 -27.65 25.91 9.54
CA ILE A 524 -27.17 27.18 8.95
C ILE A 524 -27.85 27.43 7.59
N PHE A 525 -28.35 28.64 7.39
CA PHE A 525 -29.10 29.05 6.20
C PHE A 525 -28.50 30.34 5.59
N PRO A 526 -27.94 30.29 4.37
CA PRO A 526 -27.55 31.47 3.60
C PRO A 526 -28.74 31.98 2.78
N ILE A 527 -29.54 32.86 3.37
CA ILE A 527 -30.61 33.58 2.68
C ILE A 527 -30.49 35.07 3.04
N ALA A 528 -30.43 35.93 2.03
CA ALA A 528 -30.51 37.36 2.21
C ALA A 528 -31.94 37.76 2.57
N ALA A 529 -32.13 38.28 3.78
CA ALA A 529 -33.40 38.84 4.24
C ALA A 529 -33.48 40.35 3.91
N ALA A 530 -34.69 40.87 3.77
CA ALA A 530 -34.92 42.29 3.46
C ALA A 530 -34.43 43.27 4.54
N ASP A 531 -34.09 42.76 5.74
CA ASP A 531 -33.49 43.50 6.85
C ASP A 531 -31.95 43.54 6.83
N GLY A 532 -31.31 43.00 5.79
CA GLY A 532 -29.86 43.02 5.61
C GLY A 532 -29.10 41.87 6.29
N ALA A 533 -29.80 40.95 6.97
CA ALA A 533 -29.18 39.70 7.42
C ALA A 533 -28.91 38.77 6.22
N VAL A 534 -27.72 38.14 6.18
CA VAL A 534 -27.31 37.21 5.10
C VAL A 534 -27.02 35.78 5.60
N ARG A 535 -27.02 35.58 6.93
CA ARG A 535 -26.85 34.27 7.56
C ARG A 535 -27.74 34.14 8.79
N VAL A 536 -28.42 32.98 8.92
CA VAL A 536 -29.21 32.60 10.10
C VAL A 536 -28.73 31.25 10.63
N GLN A 537 -28.66 31.11 11.96
CA GLN A 537 -28.28 29.87 12.66
C GLN A 537 -29.34 29.49 13.71
N LEU A 538 -29.65 28.20 13.81
CA LEU A 538 -30.61 27.63 14.76
C LEU A 538 -29.99 26.48 15.56
N THR A 539 -30.31 26.39 16.86
CA THR A 539 -29.82 25.34 17.78
C THR A 539 -31.00 24.58 18.42
N ARG A 540 -30.82 23.28 18.67
CA ARG A 540 -31.83 22.38 19.25
C ARG A 540 -31.30 21.60 20.44
N ASP A 541 -32.21 21.08 21.28
CA ASP A 541 -31.91 20.16 22.39
C ASP A 541 -31.98 18.68 21.99
N GLU A 542 -31.66 17.78 22.93
CA GLU A 542 -31.63 16.32 22.77
C GLU A 542 -33.00 15.70 22.39
N THR A 543 -34.10 16.44 22.57
CA THR A 543 -35.46 16.04 22.13
C THR A 543 -35.81 16.57 20.74
N GLY A 544 -34.95 17.40 20.14
CA GLY A 544 -35.11 18.01 18.83
C GLY A 544 -35.87 19.34 18.83
N LYS A 545 -36.19 19.92 20.00
CA LYS A 545 -36.90 21.20 20.11
C LYS A 545 -35.93 22.38 19.89
N VAL A 546 -36.38 23.44 19.23
CA VAL A 546 -35.55 24.65 19.00
C VAL A 546 -35.44 25.48 20.27
N THR A 547 -34.20 25.82 20.65
CA THR A 547 -33.87 26.50 21.91
C THR A 547 -33.10 27.80 21.72
N GLY A 548 -32.57 28.08 20.52
CA GLY A 548 -31.87 29.34 20.23
C GLY A 548 -31.75 29.68 18.74
N GLN A 549 -31.63 30.98 18.46
CA GLN A 549 -31.49 31.55 17.11
C GLN A 549 -30.53 32.74 17.11
N LYS A 550 -29.67 32.84 16.08
CA LYS A 550 -28.76 33.98 15.83
C LYS A 550 -28.74 34.39 14.35
N ARG A 551 -28.38 35.64 14.06
CA ARG A 551 -28.46 36.26 12.72
C ARG A 551 -27.32 37.25 12.50
N TRP A 552 -26.77 37.34 11.28
CA TRP A 552 -25.66 38.25 10.97
C TRP A 552 -25.84 39.01 9.65
N ASN A 553 -25.33 40.24 9.59
CA ASN A 553 -25.31 41.09 8.40
C ASN A 553 -24.12 40.77 7.47
N GLY A 554 -24.07 41.42 6.30
CA GLY A 554 -23.01 41.24 5.29
C GLY A 554 -21.59 41.67 5.71
N MET A 555 -21.43 42.34 6.86
CA MET A 555 -20.13 42.70 7.44
C MET A 555 -19.73 41.78 8.61
N GLY A 556 -20.56 40.78 8.95
CA GLY A 556 -20.29 39.78 9.98
C GLY A 556 -20.79 40.15 11.38
N GLU A 557 -21.49 41.27 11.55
CA GLU A 557 -22.00 41.72 12.85
C GLU A 557 -23.34 41.03 13.18
N GLU A 558 -23.56 40.69 14.46
CA GLU A 558 -24.80 40.04 14.91
C GLU A 558 -25.95 41.06 14.96
N VAL A 559 -27.07 40.75 14.29
CA VAL A 559 -28.24 41.63 14.20
C VAL A 559 -29.41 41.07 15.00
N GLY A 560 -30.18 41.98 15.63
CA GLY A 560 -31.33 41.62 16.46
C GLY A 560 -32.44 40.89 15.70
N LEU A 561 -33.31 40.20 16.44
CA LEU A 561 -34.49 39.54 15.88
C LEU A 561 -35.46 40.59 15.30
N PRO A 562 -36.13 40.34 14.16
CA PRO A 562 -37.05 41.30 13.55
C PRO A 562 -38.22 41.62 14.48
N SER A 563 -38.56 42.90 14.60
CA SER A 563 -39.80 43.34 15.23
C SER A 563 -40.99 42.95 14.36
N VAL A 564 -41.72 41.91 14.77
CA VAL A 564 -42.89 41.40 14.03
C VAL A 564 -44.07 42.37 14.15
N LYS A 565 -44.18 43.33 13.22
CA LYS A 565 -45.37 44.17 12.93
C LYS A 565 -45.16 44.94 11.61
N LYS A 566 -46.18 45.07 10.74
CA LYS A 566 -47.41 44.29 10.60
C LYS A 566 -48.00 44.50 9.21
#